data_AF-A0A3C0J5J9-F1
#
_entry.id   AF-A0A3C0J5J9-F1
#
_cell.length_a   1.000
_cell.length_b   1.000
_cell.length_c   1.000
_cell.angle_alpha   90.00
_cell.angle_beta   90.00
_cell.angle_gamma   90.00
#
_symmetry.space_group_name_H-M   'P 1'
#
loop_
_entity.id
_entity.type
_entity.pdbx_description
1 polymer ?
#
loop_
_entity_poly.entity_id
_entity_poly.type
_entity_poly.pdbx_seq_one_letter_code
_entity_poly.pdbx_strand_id
1 'polypeptide(L)'
;MDLRMKKTLAAIRNAFIELRSHKPLEKITVKELTEKAEISKATFYLHYQDVYDLSSSIQEEVIEEVFSNIENPETILSDTEGFTRTLFYATSASKALIDIVFADNQAIVLPEKIEEKIKKSIFTIHPEFKDDIRLNISITFRVQGAYNVYRKYYGIYEQEEIINNLCVIFN
;
A
#
# COMPACT_ATOMS: atom_id res chain seq x y z
N MET A 1 -19.11 -16.67 5.96
CA MET A 1 -17.88 -17.24 5.36
C MET A 1 -17.46 -18.44 6.18
N ASP A 2 -17.30 -19.60 5.52
CA ASP A 2 -16.93 -20.88 6.15
C ASP A 2 -15.55 -20.79 6.85
N LEU A 3 -15.43 -21.35 8.05
CA LEU A 3 -14.17 -21.43 8.80
C LEU A 3 -13.07 -22.13 8.00
N ARG A 4 -13.43 -23.16 7.22
CA ARG A 4 -12.50 -23.89 6.34
C ARG A 4 -11.94 -22.98 5.24
N MET A 5 -12.79 -22.13 4.67
CA MET A 5 -12.38 -21.15 3.66
C MET A 5 -11.41 -20.12 4.26
N LYS A 6 -11.71 -19.58 5.45
CA LYS A 6 -10.80 -18.64 6.15
C LYS A 6 -9.43 -19.24 6.40
N LYS A 7 -9.36 -20.49 6.89
CA LYS A 7 -8.09 -21.20 7.10
C LYS A 7 -7.32 -21.39 5.80
N THR A 8 -8.02 -21.74 4.72
CA THR A 8 -7.41 -21.92 3.40
C THR A 8 -6.79 -20.62 2.87
N LEU A 9 -7.54 -19.51 2.92
CA LEU A 9 -7.03 -18.20 2.47
C LEU A 9 -5.86 -17.71 3.33
N ALA A 10 -5.92 -17.92 4.65
CA ALA A 10 -4.80 -17.60 5.54
C ALA A 10 -3.54 -18.43 5.23
N ALA A 11 -3.69 -19.73 4.94
CA ALA A 11 -2.57 -20.58 4.54
C ALA A 11 -1.92 -20.12 3.23
N ILE A 12 -2.74 -19.77 2.22
CA ILE A 12 -2.25 -19.23 0.95
C ILE A 12 -1.51 -17.91 1.17
N ARG A 13 -2.10 -16.98 1.94
CA ARG A 13 -1.49 -15.68 2.25
C ARG A 13 -0.14 -15.83 2.96
N ASN A 14 -0.08 -16.65 4.00
CA ASN A 14 1.14 -16.86 4.77
C ASN A 14 2.24 -17.49 3.92
N ALA A 15 1.92 -18.51 3.12
CA ALA A 15 2.86 -19.11 2.19
C ALA A 15 3.39 -18.10 1.17
N PHE A 16 2.53 -17.22 0.65
CA PHE A 16 2.92 -16.18 -0.29
C PHE A 16 3.87 -15.15 0.35
N ILE A 17 3.50 -14.61 1.51
CA ILE A 17 4.33 -13.63 2.23
C ILE A 17 5.70 -14.23 2.53
N GLU A 18 5.76 -15.49 2.96
CA GLU A 18 7.01 -16.16 3.26
C GLU A 18 7.84 -16.45 2.00
N LEU A 19 7.23 -16.80 0.87
CA LEU A 19 7.98 -16.95 -0.38
C LEU A 19 8.49 -15.58 -0.87
N ARG A 20 7.64 -14.55 -0.84
CA ARG A 20 7.94 -13.21 -1.33
C ARG A 20 9.03 -12.52 -0.52
N SER A 21 9.16 -12.81 0.77
CA SER A 21 10.26 -12.29 1.59
C SER A 21 11.64 -12.84 1.21
N HIS A 22 11.70 -13.93 0.45
CA HIS A 22 12.96 -14.58 0.05
C HIS A 22 13.26 -14.48 -1.45
N LYS A 23 12.27 -14.16 -2.30
CA LYS A 23 12.45 -14.13 -3.76
C LYS A 23 11.50 -13.15 -4.47
N PRO A 24 11.89 -12.65 -5.66
CA PRO A 24 11.03 -11.80 -6.49
C PRO A 24 9.72 -12.51 -6.90
N LEU A 25 8.63 -11.75 -7.07
CA LEU A 25 7.30 -12.27 -7.40
C LEU A 25 7.33 -13.17 -8.65
N GLU A 26 8.08 -12.76 -9.67
CA GLU A 26 8.20 -13.44 -10.96
C GLU A 26 8.86 -14.83 -10.85
N LYS A 27 9.47 -15.15 -9.71
CA LYS A 27 10.07 -16.45 -9.41
C LYS A 27 9.20 -17.34 -8.52
N ILE A 28 8.07 -16.83 -8.03
CA ILE A 28 7.10 -17.62 -7.25
C ILE A 28 6.22 -18.41 -8.23
N THR A 29 6.09 -19.71 -8.00
CA THR A 29 5.21 -20.56 -8.82
C THR A 29 4.00 -21.03 -8.01
N VAL A 30 2.86 -21.23 -8.68
CA VAL A 30 1.67 -21.80 -8.03
C VAL A 30 1.99 -23.16 -7.40
N LYS A 31 2.85 -23.98 -8.03
CA LYS A 31 3.27 -25.28 -7.48
C LYS A 31 3.90 -25.11 -6.10
N GLU A 32 4.97 -24.32 -6.02
CA GLU A 32 5.70 -24.08 -4.77
C GLU A 32 4.80 -23.46 -3.70
N LEU A 33 3.96 -22.49 -4.09
CA LEU A 33 3.01 -21.85 -3.19
C LEU A 33 2.02 -22.86 -2.60
N THR A 34 1.45 -23.73 -3.45
CA THR A 34 0.48 -24.75 -3.00
C THR A 34 1.10 -25.83 -2.13
N GLU A 35 2.34 -26.23 -2.42
CA GLU A 35 3.12 -27.16 -1.59
C GLU A 35 3.34 -26.56 -0.20
N LYS A 36 3.71 -25.28 -0.13
CA LYS A 36 3.96 -24.58 1.13
C LYS A 36 2.70 -24.27 1.94
N ALA A 37 1.59 -23.99 1.25
CA ALA A 37 0.29 -23.76 1.88
C ALA A 37 -0.44 -25.07 2.26
N GLU A 38 0.13 -26.25 1.93
CA GLU A 38 -0.48 -27.56 2.13
C GLU A 38 -1.88 -27.71 1.48
N ILE A 39 -2.04 -27.18 0.26
CA ILE A 39 -3.29 -27.26 -0.51
C ILE A 39 -3.07 -27.82 -1.92
N SER A 40 -4.17 -28.24 -2.56
CA SER A 40 -4.11 -28.61 -3.98
C SER A 40 -4.08 -27.36 -4.88
N LYS A 41 -3.49 -27.48 -6.08
CA LYS A 41 -3.61 -26.45 -7.13
C LYS A 41 -5.06 -26.13 -7.47
N ALA A 42 -5.93 -27.15 -7.51
CA ALA A 42 -7.36 -26.94 -7.75
C ALA A 42 -7.96 -26.01 -6.68
N THR A 43 -7.58 -26.19 -5.41
CA THR A 43 -8.01 -25.31 -4.31
C THR A 43 -7.48 -23.88 -4.47
N PHE A 44 -6.24 -23.71 -4.89
CA PHE A 44 -5.70 -22.38 -5.18
C PHE A 44 -6.49 -21.68 -6.28
N TYR A 45 -6.75 -22.38 -7.40
CA TYR A 45 -7.47 -21.84 -8.54
C TYR A 45 -8.97 -21.59 -8.29
N LEU A 46 -9.53 -22.03 -7.16
CA LEU A 46 -10.87 -21.61 -6.72
C LEU A 46 -10.88 -20.16 -6.19
N HIS A 47 -9.72 -19.63 -5.83
CA HIS A 47 -9.58 -18.33 -5.18
C HIS A 47 -8.81 -17.32 -6.02
N TYR A 48 -7.79 -17.77 -6.76
CA TYR A 48 -6.90 -16.89 -7.51
C TYR A 48 -6.58 -17.45 -8.90
N GLN A 49 -6.52 -16.58 -9.90
CA GLN A 49 -6.18 -16.97 -11.27
C GLN A 49 -4.72 -17.38 -11.40
N ASP A 50 -3.82 -16.66 -10.72
CA ASP A 50 -2.39 -16.91 -10.67
C ASP A 50 -1.75 -16.22 -9.44
N VAL A 51 -0.41 -16.21 -9.38
CA VAL A 51 0.35 -15.59 -8.28
C VAL A 51 0.30 -14.06 -8.30
N TYR A 52 0.04 -13.43 -9.46
CA TYR A 52 -0.08 -11.99 -9.58
C TYR A 52 -1.44 -11.50 -9.10
N ASP A 53 -2.50 -12.27 -9.38
CA ASP A 53 -3.85 -12.05 -8.83
C ASP A 53 -3.83 -12.13 -7.29
N LEU A 54 -3.17 -13.15 -6.72
CA LEU A 54 -2.95 -13.23 -5.27
C LEU A 54 -2.16 -12.03 -4.73
N SER A 55 -1.06 -11.65 -5.40
CA SER A 55 -0.26 -10.49 -5.00
C SER A 55 -1.11 -9.22 -4.97
N SER A 56 -1.92 -9.01 -6.00
CA SER A 56 -2.78 -7.83 -6.14
C SER A 56 -3.86 -7.81 -5.07
N SER A 57 -4.46 -8.96 -4.74
CA SER A 57 -5.42 -9.09 -3.65
C SER A 57 -4.80 -8.72 -2.30
N ILE A 58 -3.60 -9.20 -2.00
CA ILE A 58 -2.92 -8.88 -0.73
C ILE A 58 -2.51 -7.40 -0.69
N GLN A 59 -2.03 -6.86 -1.81
CA GLN A 59 -1.68 -5.44 -1.92
C GLN A 59 -2.90 -4.55 -1.70
N GLU A 60 -4.06 -4.86 -2.28
CA GLU A 60 -5.29 -4.10 -2.07
C GLU A 60 -5.69 -4.08 -0.60
N GLU A 61 -5.58 -5.20 0.11
CA GLU A 61 -5.83 -5.23 1.56
C GLU A 61 -4.90 -4.29 2.33
N VAL A 62 -3.62 -4.24 1.97
CA VAL A 62 -2.64 -3.33 2.60
C VAL A 62 -2.93 -1.87 2.24
N ILE A 63 -3.30 -1.59 0.99
CA ILE A 63 -3.69 -0.25 0.56
C ILE A 63 -4.90 0.23 1.34
N GLU A 64 -5.92 -0.62 1.52
CA GLU A 64 -7.11 -0.29 2.30
C GLU A 64 -6.77 -0.05 3.76
N GLU A 65 -5.89 -0.87 4.35
CA GLU A 65 -5.40 -0.68 5.72
C GLU A 65 -4.71 0.68 5.87
N VAL A 66 -3.74 0.99 5.01
CA VAL A 66 -3.03 2.28 5.02
C VAL A 66 -4.00 3.43 4.81
N PHE A 67 -4.90 3.35 3.83
CA PHE A 67 -5.87 4.42 3.54
C PHE A 67 -6.85 4.64 4.70
N SER A 68 -7.31 3.56 5.35
CA SER A 68 -8.24 3.66 6.49
C SER A 68 -7.63 4.36 7.71
N ASN A 69 -6.29 4.34 7.84
CA ASN A 69 -5.56 5.06 8.88
C ASN A 69 -5.31 6.54 8.51
N ILE A 70 -5.77 7.00 7.34
CA ILE A 70 -5.76 8.41 6.97
C ILE A 70 -7.09 9.04 7.38
N GLU A 71 -7.15 9.57 8.62
CA GLU A 71 -8.39 10.05 9.25
C GLU A 71 -9.12 11.15 8.46
N ASN A 72 -8.38 12.02 7.77
CA ASN A 72 -8.95 13.09 6.95
C ASN A 72 -8.11 13.34 5.68
N PRO A 73 -8.45 12.71 4.55
CA PRO A 73 -7.75 12.90 3.28
C PRO A 73 -7.73 14.35 2.77
N GLU A 74 -8.72 15.19 3.11
CA GLU A 74 -8.78 16.60 2.65
C GLU A 74 -7.68 17.48 3.27
N THR A 75 -7.06 17.04 4.39
CA THR A 75 -5.89 17.73 4.97
C THR A 75 -4.77 17.88 3.96
N ILE A 76 -4.67 16.99 2.96
CA ILE A 76 -3.72 17.12 1.87
C ILE A 76 -3.85 18.42 1.09
N LEU A 77 -4.96 19.15 1.18
CA LEU A 77 -5.18 20.40 0.46
C LEU A 77 -4.63 21.61 1.22
N SER A 78 -4.74 21.62 2.54
CA SER A 78 -4.52 22.80 3.39
C SER A 78 -3.48 22.61 4.51
N ASP A 79 -3.16 21.38 4.88
CA ASP A 79 -2.26 21.02 5.97
C ASP A 79 -1.26 19.93 5.52
N THR A 80 -0.19 20.39 4.89
CA THR A 80 0.88 19.50 4.39
C THR A 80 1.53 18.70 5.51
N GLU A 81 1.71 19.31 6.69
CA GLU A 81 2.34 18.66 7.84
C GLU A 81 1.47 17.54 8.39
N GLY A 82 0.21 17.85 8.73
CA GLY A 82 -0.74 16.89 9.27
C GLY A 82 -1.00 15.73 8.31
N PHE A 83 -1.09 16.02 7.00
CA PHE A 83 -1.18 14.98 5.99
C PHE A 83 0.07 14.08 5.96
N THR A 84 1.27 14.67 5.89
CA THR A 84 2.54 13.93 5.83
C THR A 84 2.69 13.03 7.06
N ARG A 85 2.38 13.57 8.24
CA ARG A 85 2.42 12.86 9.51
C ARG A 85 1.47 11.67 9.53
N THR A 86 0.22 11.89 9.13
CA THR A 86 -0.78 10.82 9.04
C THR A 86 -0.37 9.73 8.06
N LEU A 87 0.13 10.10 6.87
CA LEU A 87 0.63 9.13 5.89
C LEU A 87 1.81 8.32 6.43
N PHE A 88 2.73 8.94 7.17
CA PHE A 88 3.88 8.27 7.78
C PHE A 88 3.45 7.28 8.86
N TYR A 89 2.53 7.68 9.74
CA TYR A 89 2.00 6.76 10.75
C TYR A 89 1.26 5.58 10.11
N ALA A 90 0.37 5.85 9.15
CA ALA A 90 -0.38 4.83 8.44
C ALA A 90 0.53 3.82 7.73
N THR A 91 1.61 4.29 7.09
CA THR A 91 2.58 3.41 6.41
C THR A 91 3.49 2.67 7.40
N SER A 92 3.84 3.28 8.52
CA SER A 92 4.68 2.63 9.55
C SER A 92 4.00 1.45 10.24
N ALA A 93 2.67 1.50 10.41
CA ALA A 93 1.89 0.46 11.09
C ALA A 93 2.02 -0.91 10.40
N SER A 94 2.14 -0.92 9.07
CA SER A 94 2.16 -2.14 8.25
C SER A 94 3.48 -2.29 7.48
N LYS A 95 4.55 -1.58 7.89
CA LYS A 95 5.81 -1.46 7.14
C LYS A 95 6.40 -2.79 6.69
N ALA A 96 6.50 -3.77 7.59
CA ALA A 96 7.10 -5.07 7.27
C ALA A 96 6.36 -5.78 6.13
N LEU A 97 5.04 -5.69 6.10
CA LEU A 97 4.23 -6.27 5.04
C LEU A 97 4.35 -5.46 3.75
N ILE A 98 4.33 -4.13 3.84
CA ILE A 98 4.53 -3.22 2.70
C ILE A 98 5.85 -3.52 2.00
N ASP A 99 6.94 -3.66 2.76
CA ASP A 99 8.28 -3.94 2.23
C ASP A 99 8.34 -5.28 1.50
N ILE A 100 7.50 -6.26 1.86
CA ILE A 100 7.42 -7.57 1.20
C ILE A 100 6.59 -7.49 -0.07
N VAL A 101 5.36 -6.97 0.02
CA VAL A 101 4.38 -7.10 -1.08
C VAL A 101 4.57 -6.03 -2.16
N PHE A 102 5.18 -4.89 -1.84
CA PHE A 102 5.51 -3.81 -2.78
C PHE A 102 7.02 -3.74 -3.09
N ALA A 103 7.76 -4.84 -2.90
CA ALA A 103 9.19 -4.86 -3.20
C ALA A 103 9.49 -4.68 -4.70
N ASP A 104 10.76 -4.39 -5.00
CA ASP A 104 11.29 -4.31 -6.36
C ASP A 104 10.59 -3.24 -7.23
N ASN A 105 10.11 -3.64 -8.41
CA ASN A 105 9.40 -2.79 -9.37
C ASN A 105 7.97 -2.42 -8.92
N GLN A 106 7.48 -2.93 -7.80
CA GLN A 106 6.11 -2.70 -7.33
C GLN A 106 5.97 -1.59 -6.28
N ALA A 107 7.08 -0.94 -5.90
CA ALA A 107 7.06 0.10 -4.88
C ALA A 107 6.19 1.32 -5.24
N ILE A 108 5.94 1.55 -6.53
CA ILE A 108 5.11 2.66 -7.02
C ILE A 108 3.61 2.41 -6.83
N VAL A 109 3.18 1.15 -6.70
CA VAL A 109 1.76 0.78 -6.67
C VAL A 109 1.07 1.36 -5.43
N LEU A 110 1.71 1.30 -4.27
CA LEU A 110 1.12 1.80 -3.02
C LEU A 110 0.80 3.32 -3.08
N PRO A 111 1.75 4.24 -3.36
CA PRO A 111 1.44 5.66 -3.40
C PRO A 111 0.49 6.02 -4.55
N GLU A 112 0.54 5.36 -5.71
CA GLU A 112 -0.44 5.55 -6.79
C GLU A 112 -1.86 5.21 -6.33
N LYS A 113 -2.04 4.08 -5.64
CA LYS A 113 -3.36 3.65 -5.16
C LYS A 113 -3.88 4.52 -4.02
N ILE A 114 -3.00 4.96 -3.13
CA ILE A 114 -3.35 5.94 -2.09
C ILE A 114 -3.78 7.27 -2.74
N GLU A 115 -3.06 7.75 -3.75
CA GLU A 115 -3.42 8.95 -4.50
C GLU A 115 -4.80 8.82 -5.17
N GLU A 116 -5.07 7.70 -5.85
CA GLU A 116 -6.37 7.41 -6.46
C GLU A 116 -7.50 7.45 -5.42
N LYS A 117 -7.30 6.83 -4.25
CA LYS A 117 -8.28 6.81 -3.16
C LYS A 117 -8.51 8.19 -2.55
N ILE A 118 -7.45 8.96 -2.30
CA ILE A 118 -7.54 10.34 -1.82
C ILE A 118 -8.32 11.20 -2.82
N LYS A 119 -7.94 11.17 -4.10
CA LYS A 119 -8.64 11.91 -5.17
C LYS A 119 -10.10 11.52 -5.24
N LYS A 120 -10.42 10.22 -5.21
CA LYS A 120 -11.80 9.74 -5.21
C LYS A 120 -12.59 10.26 -4.00
N SER A 121 -12.00 10.24 -2.81
CA SER A 121 -12.62 10.79 -1.59
C SER A 121 -12.92 12.27 -1.74
N ILE A 122 -11.93 13.07 -2.15
CA ILE A 122 -12.06 14.51 -2.32
C ILE A 122 -13.09 14.85 -3.42
N PHE A 123 -13.00 14.23 -4.58
CA PHE A 123 -13.89 14.54 -5.72
C PHE A 123 -15.33 14.07 -5.53
N THR A 124 -15.57 13.16 -4.58
CA THR A 124 -16.94 12.80 -4.18
C THR A 124 -17.61 13.96 -3.45
N ILE A 125 -16.84 14.75 -2.70
CA ILE A 125 -17.32 15.89 -1.90
C ILE A 125 -17.23 17.19 -2.72
N HIS A 126 -16.16 17.34 -3.49
CA HIS A 126 -15.82 18.49 -4.32
C HIS A 126 -15.61 18.11 -5.79
N PRO A 127 -16.68 17.81 -6.56
CA PRO A 127 -16.56 17.41 -7.96
C PRO A 127 -15.84 18.45 -8.84
N GLU A 128 -15.92 19.74 -8.48
CA GLU A 128 -15.26 20.85 -9.16
C GLU A 128 -13.73 20.74 -9.17
N PHE A 129 -13.14 20.02 -8.21
CA PHE A 129 -11.70 19.82 -8.12
C PHE A 129 -11.17 18.79 -9.12
N LYS A 130 -12.05 18.03 -9.78
CA LYS A 130 -11.64 16.99 -10.74
C LYS A 130 -10.85 17.56 -11.91
N ASP A 131 -11.25 18.74 -12.41
CA ASP A 131 -10.62 19.40 -13.57
C ASP A 131 -9.59 20.48 -13.18
N ASP A 132 -9.34 20.68 -11.87
CA ASP A 132 -8.30 21.59 -11.40
C ASP A 132 -6.92 20.93 -11.53
N ILE A 133 -6.19 21.29 -12.58
CA ILE A 133 -4.85 20.77 -12.84
C ILE A 133 -3.84 21.10 -11.73
N ARG A 134 -3.96 22.28 -11.08
CA ARG A 134 -3.01 22.70 -10.04
C ARG A 134 -3.19 21.84 -8.80
N LEU A 135 -4.45 21.61 -8.40
CA LEU A 135 -4.79 20.76 -7.27
C LEU A 135 -4.39 19.30 -7.54
N ASN A 136 -4.65 18.78 -8.74
CA ASN A 136 -4.25 17.42 -9.11
C ASN A 136 -2.72 17.23 -9.06
N ILE A 137 -1.94 18.18 -9.58
CA ILE A 137 -0.47 18.16 -9.51
C ILE A 137 -0.01 18.22 -8.04
N SER A 138 -0.62 19.09 -7.23
CA SER A 138 -0.29 19.23 -5.81
C SER A 138 -0.53 17.93 -5.03
N ILE A 139 -1.67 17.27 -5.24
CA ILE A 139 -1.99 15.98 -4.61
C ILE A 139 -0.95 14.93 -5.00
N THR A 140 -0.68 14.76 -6.29
CA THR A 140 0.32 13.79 -6.78
C THR A 140 1.68 14.07 -6.13
N PHE A 141 2.14 15.31 -6.17
CA PHE A 141 3.44 15.67 -5.62
C PHE A 141 3.53 15.41 -4.11
N ARG A 142 2.48 15.73 -3.33
CA ARG A 142 2.45 15.52 -1.88
C ARG A 142 2.42 14.02 -1.53
N VAL A 143 1.56 13.21 -2.15
CA VAL A 143 1.50 11.76 -1.90
C VAL A 143 2.82 11.08 -2.28
N GLN A 144 3.27 11.30 -3.52
CA GLN A 144 4.46 10.66 -4.05
C GLN A 144 5.72 11.14 -3.31
N GLY A 145 5.83 12.44 -3.06
CA GLY A 145 6.96 13.03 -2.34
C GLY A 145 7.07 12.50 -0.91
N ALA A 146 5.99 12.60 -0.13
CA ALA A 146 5.98 12.13 1.25
C ALA A 146 6.29 10.62 1.35
N TYR A 147 5.62 9.79 0.55
CA TYR A 147 5.85 8.33 0.57
C TYR A 147 7.28 7.95 0.19
N ASN A 148 7.85 8.56 -0.85
CA ASN A 148 9.21 8.23 -1.28
C ASN A 148 10.28 8.72 -0.29
N VAL A 149 10.05 9.86 0.37
CA VAL A 149 10.90 10.34 1.46
C VAL A 149 10.82 9.39 2.65
N TYR A 150 9.61 8.99 3.06
CA TYR A 150 9.42 7.96 4.09
C TYR A 150 10.21 6.69 3.75
N ARG A 151 9.97 6.12 2.57
CA ARG A 151 10.61 4.87 2.15
C ARG A 151 12.14 4.94 2.15
N LYS A 152 12.72 6.10 1.80
CA LYS A 152 14.17 6.28 1.70
C LYS A 152 14.85 6.54 3.04
N TYR A 153 14.21 7.28 3.94
CA TYR A 153 14.86 7.81 5.13
C TYR A 153 14.33 7.23 6.45
N TYR A 154 13.14 6.61 6.44
CA TYR A 154 12.59 5.96 7.63
C TYR A 154 13.50 4.80 8.08
N GLY A 155 13.85 4.79 9.37
CA GLY A 155 14.81 3.85 9.96
C GLY A 155 16.27 4.30 9.84
N ILE A 156 16.56 5.38 9.10
CA ILE A 156 17.85 6.09 9.12
C ILE A 156 17.76 7.30 10.05
N TYR A 157 16.65 8.04 9.96
CA TYR A 157 16.35 9.20 10.79
C TYR A 157 15.08 8.97 11.60
N GLU A 158 14.93 9.72 12.69
CA GLU A 158 13.70 9.73 13.47
C GLU A 158 12.54 10.26 12.64
N GLN A 159 11.36 9.67 12.81
CA GLN A 159 10.19 10.00 11.99
C GLN A 159 9.84 11.50 12.06
N GLU A 160 9.88 12.07 13.27
CA GLU A 160 9.62 13.50 13.52
C GLU A 160 10.64 14.40 12.84
N GLU A 161 11.91 13.99 12.79
CA GLU A 161 12.95 14.76 12.10
C GLU A 161 12.65 14.86 10.61
N ILE A 162 12.25 13.75 9.98
CA ILE A 162 11.90 13.72 8.55
C ILE A 162 10.68 14.60 8.28
N ILE A 163 9.63 14.48 9.10
CA ILE A 163 8.39 15.27 8.95
C ILE A 163 8.70 16.76 9.05
N ASN A 164 9.42 17.19 10.09
CA ASN A 164 9.76 18.60 10.30
C ASN A 164 10.53 19.18 9.11
N ASN A 165 11.50 18.44 8.57
CA ASN A 165 12.26 18.87 7.40
C ASN A 165 11.41 18.94 6.13
N LEU A 166 10.48 17.99 5.91
CA LEU A 166 9.56 18.05 4.78
C LEU A 166 8.66 19.29 4.84
N CYS A 167 8.17 19.62 6.03
CA CYS A 167 7.26 20.76 6.21
C CYS A 167 7.95 22.10 5.92
N VAL A 168 9.23 22.24 6.28
CA VAL A 168 10.04 23.42 5.92
C VAL A 168 10.26 23.53 4.41
N ILE A 169 10.29 22.41 3.68
CA ILE A 169 10.50 22.42 2.21
C ILE A 169 9.20 22.77 1.46
N PHE A 170 8.03 22.40 2.00
CA PHE A 170 6.74 22.55 1.32
C PHE A 170 5.87 23.72 1.78
N ASN A 171 6.30 24.47 2.80
CA ASN A 171 5.70 25.73 3.26
C ASN A 171 6.56 26.93 2.83
#